data_AF-A0A845R740-F1
#
_entry.id   AF-A0A845R740-F1
#
_cell.length_a   1.000
_cell.length_b   1.000
_cell.length_c   1.000
_cell.angle_alpha   90.00
_cell.angle_beta   90.00
_cell.angle_gamma   90.00
#
_symmetry.space_group_name_H-M   'P 1'
#
loop_
_entity.id
_entity.type
_entity.pdbx_description
1 polymer ?
#
loop_
_entity_poly.entity_id
_entity_poly.type
_entity_poly.pdbx_seq_one_letter_code
_entity_poly.pdbx_strand_id
1 'polypeptide(L)'
;MDNAVYIVFSATPTGMGSIIRKATRNRYNHVSLSLSRDIRKMYTFARLYRTIPLYGGFVAESILRYQSFAGAARVKICRVEMSQSQLTWLHSCLDRLWNQREEYIYNTPAALASLVHLRPSISRAYTCVTFVQKLLARYELAGVTEADRPTVRALERRLAPYVIYEGPAPVRAGEWGEDSYPVETTTRYAVYTTARHFGRLAKRVLMGVS
;
A
#
# COMPACT_ATOMS: atom_id res chain seq x y z
N MET A 1 -13.24 14.12 -18.09
CA MET A 1 -12.78 13.55 -16.80
C MET A 1 -12.19 12.19 -17.11
N ASP A 2 -11.05 11.85 -16.51
CA ASP A 2 -10.41 10.56 -16.75
C ASP A 2 -11.03 9.52 -15.80
N ASN A 3 -11.85 8.64 -16.35
CA ASN A 3 -12.59 7.64 -15.59
C ASN A 3 -11.73 6.38 -15.43
N ALA A 4 -10.65 6.51 -14.67
CA ALA A 4 -9.69 5.45 -14.47
C ALA A 4 -9.01 5.55 -13.11
N VAL A 5 -8.45 4.42 -12.69
CA VAL A 5 -7.52 4.35 -11.57
C VAL A 5 -6.15 3.91 -12.03
N TYR A 6 -5.16 4.29 -11.25
CA TYR A 6 -3.75 4.09 -11.56
C TYR A 6 -3.13 3.16 -10.51
N ILE A 7 -2.77 1.96 -10.92
CA ILE A 7 -2.08 1.00 -10.05
C ILE A 7 -0.58 1.18 -10.23
N VAL A 8 0.11 1.52 -9.14
CA VAL A 8 1.53 1.84 -9.16
C VAL A 8 2.30 0.77 -8.41
N PHE A 9 3.09 -0.01 -9.14
CA PHE A 9 4.07 -0.93 -8.59
C PHE A 9 5.38 -0.18 -8.36
N SER A 10 5.95 -0.28 -7.16
CA SER A 10 7.15 0.47 -6.79
C SER A 10 8.26 -0.44 -6.27
N ALA A 11 9.50 -0.15 -6.67
CA ALA A 11 10.71 -0.78 -6.18
C ALA A 11 11.36 0.13 -5.14
N THR A 12 10.86 0.09 -3.90
CA THR A 12 11.37 0.96 -2.83
C THR A 12 12.75 0.48 -2.33
N PRO A 13 13.81 1.30 -2.36
CA PRO A 13 15.17 0.89 -1.97
C PRO A 13 15.39 0.89 -0.45
N THR A 14 14.35 0.60 0.34
CA THR A 14 14.47 0.45 1.80
C THR A 14 15.08 -0.91 2.15
N GLY A 15 15.67 -1.06 3.35
CA GLY A 15 16.23 -2.35 3.79
C GLY A 15 15.20 -3.50 3.70
N MET A 16 13.99 -3.29 4.22
CA MET A 16 12.89 -4.25 4.06
C MET A 16 12.49 -4.43 2.60
N GLY A 17 12.41 -3.34 1.83
CA GLY A 17 12.11 -3.40 0.42
C GLY A 17 13.09 -4.27 -0.37
N SER A 18 14.38 -4.22 -0.04
CA SER A 18 15.42 -5.06 -0.65
C SER A 18 15.23 -6.54 -0.32
N ILE A 19 14.96 -6.86 0.95
CA ILE A 19 14.68 -8.23 1.42
C ILE A 19 13.48 -8.83 0.68
N ILE A 20 12.36 -8.08 0.60
CA ILE A 20 11.14 -8.56 -0.08
C ILE A 20 11.41 -8.87 -1.55
N ARG A 21 12.12 -7.98 -2.28
CA ARG A 21 12.46 -8.24 -3.69
C ARG A 21 13.31 -9.49 -3.86
N LYS A 22 14.30 -9.69 -2.99
CA LYS A 22 15.17 -10.88 -3.02
C LYS A 22 14.37 -12.16 -2.74
N ALA A 23 13.53 -12.16 -1.70
CA ALA A 23 12.72 -13.32 -1.31
C ALA A 23 11.67 -13.68 -2.37
N THR A 24 10.96 -12.68 -2.92
CA THR A 24 9.92 -12.90 -3.93
C THR A 24 10.49 -13.09 -5.34
N ARG A 25 11.79 -12.84 -5.53
CA ARG A 25 12.46 -12.71 -6.84
C ARG A 25 11.68 -11.77 -7.78
N ASN A 26 11.03 -10.74 -7.25
CA ASN A 26 10.24 -9.78 -8.02
C ASN A 26 10.89 -8.40 -8.00
N ARG A 27 10.78 -7.67 -9.11
CA ARG A 27 11.35 -6.31 -9.22
C ARG A 27 10.64 -5.33 -8.29
N TYR A 28 9.34 -5.47 -8.13
CA TYR A 28 8.52 -4.57 -7.31
C TYR A 28 8.16 -5.22 -5.99
N ASN A 29 8.17 -4.43 -4.92
CA ASN A 29 7.88 -4.86 -3.56
C ASN A 29 6.67 -4.17 -2.93
N HIS A 30 6.12 -3.18 -3.62
CA HIS A 30 5.05 -2.33 -3.10
C HIS A 30 4.05 -1.99 -4.20
N VAL A 31 2.79 -1.80 -3.81
CA VAL A 31 1.69 -1.46 -4.73
C VAL A 31 0.83 -0.38 -4.09
N SER A 32 0.47 0.64 -4.87
CA SER A 32 -0.43 1.71 -4.44
C SER A 32 -1.46 2.03 -5.52
N LEU A 33 -2.55 2.68 -5.13
CA LEU A 33 -3.65 3.11 -5.99
C LEU A 33 -3.66 4.63 -6.06
N SER A 34 -3.68 5.24 -7.25
CA SER A 34 -4.00 6.66 -7.41
C SER A 34 -5.31 6.84 -8.19
N LEU A 35 -6.01 7.91 -7.86
CA LEU A 35 -7.20 8.38 -8.59
C LEU A 35 -6.84 9.39 -9.69
N SER A 36 -5.54 9.69 -9.86
CA SER A 36 -5.05 10.67 -10.83
C SER A 36 -3.86 10.11 -11.61
N ARG A 37 -3.81 10.46 -12.90
CA ARG A 37 -2.72 10.09 -13.82
C ARG A 37 -1.36 10.59 -13.38
N ASP A 38 -1.33 11.73 -12.71
CA ASP A 38 -0.08 12.34 -12.26
C ASP A 38 0.51 11.67 -11.01
N ILE A 39 -0.24 10.72 -10.41
CA ILE A 39 0.11 9.90 -9.25
C ILE A 39 0.68 10.69 -8.07
N ARG A 40 0.34 11.99 -7.94
CA ARG A 40 0.85 12.84 -6.84
C ARG A 40 0.45 12.30 -5.47
N LYS A 41 -0.78 11.79 -5.38
CA LYS A 41 -1.36 11.16 -4.18
C LYS A 41 -1.72 9.71 -4.51
N MET A 42 -1.25 8.79 -3.67
CA MET A 42 -1.50 7.36 -3.80
C MET A 42 -1.99 6.78 -2.48
N TYR A 43 -3.00 5.92 -2.51
CA TYR A 43 -3.55 5.25 -1.35
C TYR A 43 -3.01 3.82 -1.25
N THR A 44 -2.64 3.40 -0.05
CA THR A 44 -2.16 2.03 0.20
C THR A 44 -2.20 1.69 1.68
N PHE A 45 -1.89 0.43 1.99
CA PHE A 45 -1.51 0.00 3.33
C PHE A 45 0.00 -0.11 3.44
N ALA A 46 0.62 0.82 4.17
CA ALA A 46 2.07 0.91 4.32
C ALA A 46 2.46 1.47 5.70
N ARG A 47 3.77 1.59 5.91
CA ARG A 47 4.34 2.26 7.08
C ARG A 47 3.99 3.74 7.06
N LEU A 48 3.65 4.30 8.22
CA LEU A 48 3.31 5.72 8.35
C LEU A 48 4.55 6.62 8.36
N TYR A 49 5.59 6.21 9.09
CA TYR A 49 6.81 7.01 9.27
C TYR A 49 8.05 6.25 8.80
N ARG A 50 9.04 6.99 8.28
CA ARG A 50 10.33 6.41 7.89
C ARG A 50 11.10 5.79 9.06
N THR A 51 11.04 6.46 10.22
CA THR A 51 11.77 6.11 11.46
C THR A 51 11.12 4.98 12.26
N ILE A 52 9.84 4.65 11.99
CA ILE A 52 9.08 3.65 12.75
C ILE A 52 8.67 2.51 11.80
N PRO A 53 9.58 1.56 11.49
CA PRO A 53 9.37 0.54 10.46
C PRO A 53 8.24 -0.44 10.79
N LEU A 54 7.86 -0.53 12.07
CA LEU A 54 6.86 -1.45 12.60
C LEU A 54 5.49 -0.80 12.81
N TYR A 55 5.31 0.46 12.41
CA TYR A 55 4.04 1.18 12.53
C TYR A 55 3.48 1.52 11.15
N GLY A 56 2.36 0.89 10.81
CA GLY A 56 1.69 1.09 9.54
C GLY A 56 0.17 1.18 9.67
N GLY A 57 -0.49 1.46 8.55
CA GLY A 57 -1.94 1.56 8.42
C GLY A 57 -2.33 1.94 7.01
N PHE A 58 -3.57 2.39 6.83
CA PHE A 58 -4.00 3.03 5.60
C PHE A 58 -3.39 4.43 5.50
N VAL A 59 -2.70 4.73 4.40
CA VAL A 59 -1.93 5.96 4.21
C VAL A 59 -2.19 6.57 2.83
N ALA A 60 -1.94 7.88 2.75
CA ALA A 60 -1.81 8.61 1.49
C ALA A 60 -0.33 8.90 1.28
N GLU A 61 0.27 8.22 0.31
CA GLU A 61 1.67 8.38 -0.08
C GLU A 61 1.80 9.47 -1.14
N SER A 62 2.81 10.31 -0.99
CA SER A 62 3.21 11.30 -1.96
C SER A 62 4.18 10.69 -2.97
N ILE A 63 4.11 11.13 -4.23
CA ILE A 63 5.13 10.79 -5.23
C ILE A 63 6.54 11.20 -4.78
N LEU A 64 6.66 12.24 -3.96
CA LEU A 64 7.93 12.74 -3.40
C LEU A 64 8.66 11.65 -2.59
N ARG A 65 7.91 10.74 -1.95
CA ARG A 65 8.48 9.58 -1.26
C ARG A 65 9.34 8.72 -2.19
N TYR A 66 8.90 8.53 -3.42
CA TYR A 66 9.55 7.70 -4.42
C TYR A 66 10.68 8.43 -5.14
N GLN A 67 10.69 9.76 -5.10
CA GLN A 67 11.76 10.61 -5.64
C GLN A 67 12.87 10.86 -4.63
N SER A 68 12.56 10.88 -3.32
CA SER A 68 13.49 11.27 -2.24
C SER A 68 14.46 10.18 -1.78
N PHE A 69 14.35 8.96 -2.32
CA PHE A 69 15.35 7.93 -2.07
C PHE A 69 16.70 8.31 -2.70
N ALA A 70 17.79 7.63 -2.30
CA ALA A 70 19.10 7.77 -2.93
C ALA A 70 19.04 7.24 -4.37
N GLY A 71 18.53 8.06 -5.28
CA GLY A 71 18.01 7.70 -6.59
C GLY A 71 16.48 7.50 -6.60
N ALA A 72 15.82 8.01 -7.64
CA ALA A 72 14.38 7.81 -7.82
C ALA A 72 14.03 6.32 -7.92
N ALA A 73 13.04 5.88 -7.15
CA ALA A 73 12.56 4.50 -7.18
C ALA A 73 12.04 4.15 -8.58
N ARG A 74 12.25 2.90 -9.02
CA ARG A 74 11.61 2.43 -10.24
C ARG A 74 10.14 2.12 -9.98
N VAL A 75 9.28 2.56 -10.89
CA VAL A 75 7.83 2.35 -10.85
C VAL A 75 7.34 1.70 -12.14
N LYS A 76 6.19 1.03 -12.05
CA LYS A 76 5.37 0.57 -13.18
C LYS A 76 3.94 1.01 -12.91
N ILE A 77 3.35 1.73 -13.85
CA ILE A 77 2.03 2.34 -13.71
C ILE A 77 1.09 1.65 -14.69
N CYS A 78 -0.01 1.11 -14.17
CA CYS A 78 -1.10 0.54 -14.93
C CYS A 78 -2.32 1.47 -14.87
N ARG A 79 -2.98 1.71 -16.00
CA ARG A 79 -4.25 2.44 -16.08
C ARG A 79 -5.38 1.44 -16.23
N VAL A 80 -6.31 1.43 -15.27
CA VAL A 80 -7.48 0.54 -15.28
C VAL A 80 -8.72 1.42 -15.39
N GLU A 81 -9.47 1.25 -16.47
CA GLU A 81 -10.70 2.00 -16.69
C GLU A 81 -11.78 1.59 -15.69
N MET A 82 -12.59 2.57 -15.30
CA MET A 82 -13.69 2.39 -14.37
C MET A 82 -14.87 3.21 -14.84
N SER A 83 -16.09 2.76 -14.58
CA SER A 83 -17.26 3.61 -14.82
C SER A 83 -17.27 4.80 -13.85
N GLN A 84 -17.95 5.88 -14.23
CA GLN A 84 -18.11 7.05 -13.35
C GLN A 84 -18.73 6.67 -12.00
N SER A 85 -19.72 5.75 -12.00
CA SER A 85 -20.37 5.29 -10.78
C SER A 85 -19.40 4.51 -9.89
N GLN A 86 -18.60 3.60 -10.46
CA GLN A 86 -17.57 2.87 -9.71
C GLN A 86 -16.53 3.81 -9.11
N LEU A 87 -16.11 4.84 -9.85
CA LEU A 87 -15.16 5.84 -9.38
C LEU A 87 -15.74 6.65 -8.20
N THR A 88 -16.99 7.09 -8.29
CA THR A 88 -17.69 7.77 -7.18
C THR A 88 -17.75 6.89 -5.93
N TRP A 89 -18.11 5.61 -6.07
CA TRP A 89 -18.12 4.66 -4.95
C TRP A 89 -16.73 4.43 -4.36
N LEU A 90 -15.71 4.39 -5.20
CA LEU A 90 -14.33 4.23 -4.77
C LEU A 90 -13.87 5.44 -3.96
N HIS A 91 -14.18 6.66 -4.38
CA HIS A 91 -13.91 7.87 -3.60
C HIS A 91 -14.51 7.77 -2.20
N SER A 92 -15.82 7.46 -2.09
CA SER A 92 -16.47 7.31 -0.77
C SER A 92 -15.86 6.18 0.06
N CYS A 93 -15.39 5.10 -0.57
CA CYS A 93 -14.69 4.02 0.12
C CYS A 93 -13.35 4.48 0.71
N LEU A 94 -12.55 5.20 -0.08
CA LEU A 94 -11.26 5.74 0.36
C LEU A 94 -11.42 6.80 1.44
N ASP A 95 -12.45 7.66 1.34
CA ASP A 95 -12.75 8.66 2.37
C ASP A 95 -13.16 8.02 3.68
N ARG A 96 -13.98 6.96 3.63
CA ARG A 96 -14.31 6.18 4.83
C ARG A 96 -13.07 5.53 5.44
N LEU A 97 -12.21 4.90 4.63
CA LEU A 97 -10.96 4.32 5.09
C LEU A 97 -10.04 5.38 5.72
N TRP A 98 -10.01 6.58 5.14
CA TRP A 98 -9.24 7.71 5.64
C TRP A 98 -9.78 8.18 6.99
N ASN A 99 -11.08 8.40 7.11
CA ASN A 99 -11.70 8.89 8.35
C ASN A 99 -11.62 7.86 9.48
N GLN A 100 -11.60 6.57 9.15
CA GLN A 100 -11.47 5.47 10.11
C GLN A 100 -10.03 4.95 10.23
N ARG A 101 -9.03 5.63 9.67
CA ARG A 101 -7.64 5.10 9.55
C ARG A 101 -6.99 4.74 10.88
N GLU A 102 -7.38 5.39 11.98
CA GLU A 102 -6.91 5.08 13.33
C GLU A 102 -7.44 3.74 13.89
N GLU A 103 -8.49 3.20 13.28
CA GLU A 103 -9.07 1.89 13.58
C GLU A 103 -8.43 0.77 12.73
N TYR A 104 -7.80 1.08 11.60
CA TYR A 104 -7.12 0.11 10.73
C TYR A 104 -5.64 -0.03 11.13
N ILE A 105 -5.35 -1.09 11.87
CA ILE A 105 -4.03 -1.38 12.43
C ILE A 105 -3.28 -2.26 11.43
N TYR A 106 -2.11 -1.82 10.96
CA TYR A 106 -1.21 -2.68 10.20
C TYR A 106 -0.80 -3.88 11.04
N ASN A 107 -0.81 -5.06 10.46
CA ASN A 107 -0.44 -6.25 11.21
C ASN A 107 1.04 -6.50 11.02
N THR A 108 1.87 -5.77 11.75
CA THR A 108 3.33 -5.88 11.66
C THR A 108 3.89 -7.28 11.98
N PRO A 109 3.35 -8.03 12.96
CA PRO A 109 3.65 -9.45 13.13
C PRO A 109 3.32 -10.29 11.89
N ALA A 110 2.18 -10.06 11.23
CA ALA A 110 1.87 -10.76 9.97
C ALA A 110 2.69 -10.25 8.78
N ALA A 111 3.14 -8.99 8.77
CA ALA A 111 4.05 -8.48 7.76
C ALA A 111 5.44 -9.14 7.88
N LEU A 112 5.91 -9.41 9.11
CA LEU A 112 7.09 -10.24 9.36
C LEU A 112 6.83 -11.74 9.09
N ALA A 113 5.66 -12.30 9.44
CA ALA A 113 5.31 -13.70 9.17
C ALA A 113 5.06 -13.98 7.67
N SER A 114 4.68 -12.96 6.89
CA SER A 114 4.51 -13.07 5.43
C SER A 114 5.84 -13.22 4.68
N LEU A 115 6.98 -12.93 5.32
CA LEU A 115 8.31 -13.29 4.83
C LEU A 115 8.61 -14.80 4.97
N VAL A 116 7.77 -15.57 5.70
CA VAL A 116 8.00 -16.98 6.05
C VAL A 116 6.85 -17.90 5.59
N HIS A 117 6.10 -17.53 4.54
CA HIS A 117 5.01 -18.37 4.01
C HIS A 117 3.91 -18.77 5.03
N LEU A 118 3.73 -18.02 6.14
CA LEU A 118 2.73 -18.33 7.17
C LEU A 118 1.58 -17.31 7.18
N ARG A 119 0.39 -17.81 6.84
CA ARG A 119 -0.92 -17.13 6.97
C ARG A 119 -1.35 -17.20 8.44
N PRO A 120 -1.90 -16.10 8.98
CA PRO A 120 -3.35 -16.12 9.24
C PRO A 120 -4.04 -14.88 8.67
N SER A 121 -5.24 -15.08 8.12
CA SER A 121 -6.16 -13.99 7.76
C SER A 121 -6.69 -13.33 9.02
N ILE A 122 -5.96 -12.33 9.52
CA ILE A 122 -6.43 -11.52 10.65
C ILE A 122 -7.44 -10.51 10.12
N SER A 123 -8.65 -10.54 10.67
CA SER A 123 -9.73 -9.60 10.35
C SER A 123 -9.21 -8.16 10.45
N ARG A 124 -9.47 -7.36 9.41
CA ARG A 124 -9.08 -5.94 9.28
C ARG A 124 -7.58 -5.65 9.15
N ALA A 125 -6.77 -6.62 8.71
CA ALA A 125 -5.37 -6.39 8.35
C ALA A 125 -5.15 -6.54 6.83
N TYR A 126 -4.78 -5.44 6.16
CA TYR A 126 -4.43 -5.44 4.73
C TYR A 126 -2.93 -5.19 4.54
N THR A 127 -2.36 -5.80 3.51
CA THR A 127 -1.07 -5.42 2.92
C THR A 127 -1.34 -4.54 1.70
N CYS A 128 -0.31 -3.89 1.17
CA CYS A 128 -0.40 -3.10 -0.05
C CYS A 128 -1.05 -3.87 -1.21
N VAL A 129 -0.66 -5.13 -1.42
CA VAL A 129 -1.21 -5.96 -2.50
C VAL A 129 -2.62 -6.48 -2.22
N THR A 130 -2.94 -6.90 -0.98
CA THR A 130 -4.30 -7.39 -0.70
C THR A 130 -5.33 -6.28 -0.74
N PHE A 131 -4.96 -5.06 -0.36
CA PHE A 131 -5.81 -3.87 -0.50
C PHE A 131 -6.16 -3.63 -1.97
N VAL A 132 -5.16 -3.53 -2.84
CA VAL A 132 -5.39 -3.26 -4.27
C VAL A 132 -6.12 -4.42 -4.94
N GLN A 133 -5.74 -5.68 -4.66
CA GLN A 133 -6.43 -6.84 -5.23
C GLN A 133 -7.91 -6.88 -4.85
N LYS A 134 -8.24 -6.70 -3.57
CA LYS A 134 -9.64 -6.73 -3.12
C LYS A 134 -10.46 -5.58 -3.70
N LEU A 135 -9.86 -4.41 -3.87
CA LEU A 135 -10.49 -3.29 -4.54
C LEU A 135 -10.81 -3.63 -5.99
N LEU A 136 -9.81 -4.11 -6.75
CA LEU A 136 -10.00 -4.48 -8.15
C LEU A 136 -11.04 -5.61 -8.29
N ALA A 137 -10.99 -6.63 -7.43
CA ALA A 137 -11.97 -7.72 -7.42
C ALA A 137 -13.39 -7.23 -7.10
N ARG A 138 -13.55 -6.35 -6.10
CA ARG A 138 -14.86 -5.81 -5.70
C ARG A 138 -15.55 -5.03 -6.82
N TYR A 139 -14.77 -4.35 -7.65
CA TYR A 139 -15.29 -3.58 -8.79
C TYR A 139 -15.17 -4.34 -10.12
N GLU A 140 -14.84 -5.63 -10.09
CA GLU A 140 -14.72 -6.51 -11.25
C GLU A 140 -13.76 -5.99 -12.33
N LEU A 141 -12.66 -5.38 -11.89
CA LEU A 141 -11.71 -4.69 -12.76
C LEU A 141 -10.56 -5.60 -13.18
N ALA A 142 -10.16 -5.48 -14.45
CA ALA A 142 -9.00 -6.16 -15.03
C ALA A 142 -8.98 -7.69 -14.84
N GLY A 143 -10.15 -8.31 -14.65
CA GLY A 143 -10.29 -9.75 -14.40
C GLY A 143 -9.60 -10.22 -13.12
N VAL A 144 -9.36 -9.32 -12.16
CA VAL A 144 -8.82 -9.64 -10.84
C VAL A 144 -9.93 -10.24 -9.99
N THR A 145 -9.63 -11.32 -9.25
CA THR A 145 -10.58 -11.99 -8.36
C THR A 145 -10.00 -12.18 -6.97
N GLU A 146 -10.85 -12.43 -5.97
CA GLU A 146 -10.37 -12.76 -4.62
C GLU A 146 -9.64 -14.11 -4.56
N ALA A 147 -9.85 -14.99 -5.54
CA ALA A 147 -9.15 -16.27 -5.66
C ALA A 147 -7.70 -16.14 -6.17
N ASP A 148 -7.34 -14.99 -6.76
CA ASP A 148 -5.98 -14.74 -7.21
C ASP A 148 -4.98 -14.77 -6.04
N ARG A 149 -3.77 -15.26 -6.29
CA ARG A 149 -2.72 -15.26 -5.28
C ARG A 149 -2.35 -13.81 -4.92
N PRO A 150 -2.43 -13.39 -3.64
CA PRO A 150 -2.19 -12.02 -3.21
C PRO A 150 -0.71 -11.69 -3.11
N THR A 151 -0.05 -11.70 -4.27
CA THR A 151 1.39 -11.42 -4.41
C THR A 151 1.60 -10.32 -5.43
N VAL A 152 2.58 -9.45 -5.21
CA VAL A 152 2.91 -8.36 -6.12
C VAL A 152 3.13 -8.89 -7.53
N ARG A 153 3.85 -10.02 -7.67
CA ARG A 153 4.10 -10.68 -8.96
C ARG A 153 2.83 -11.16 -9.67
N ALA A 154 1.88 -11.74 -8.94
CA ALA A 154 0.64 -12.23 -9.56
C ALA A 154 -0.20 -11.06 -10.07
N LEU A 155 -0.36 -10.01 -9.24
CA LEU A 155 -1.09 -8.81 -9.62
C LEU A 155 -0.39 -8.07 -10.77
N GLU A 156 0.94 -7.96 -10.74
CA GLU A 156 1.74 -7.36 -11.81
C GLU A 156 1.55 -8.09 -13.15
N ARG A 157 1.53 -9.43 -13.15
CA ARG A 157 1.25 -10.21 -14.37
C ARG A 157 -0.18 -10.01 -14.86
N ARG A 158 -1.17 -9.98 -13.95
CA ARG A 158 -2.57 -9.74 -14.30
C ARG A 158 -2.76 -8.37 -14.95
N LEU A 159 -2.07 -7.35 -14.43
CA LEU A 159 -2.17 -5.97 -14.91
C LEU A 159 -1.20 -5.63 -16.06
N ALA A 160 -0.43 -6.61 -16.58
CA ALA A 160 0.52 -6.38 -17.66
C ALA A 160 -0.11 -5.73 -18.92
N PRO A 161 -1.34 -6.10 -19.37
CA PRO A 161 -1.98 -5.44 -20.51
C PRO A 161 -2.36 -3.98 -20.27
N TYR A 162 -2.38 -3.53 -19.01
CA TYR A 162 -2.82 -2.20 -18.60
C TYR A 162 -1.65 -1.24 -18.35
N VAL A 163 -0.41 -1.68 -18.57
CA VAL A 163 0.80 -0.87 -18.31
C VAL A 163 0.87 0.31 -19.27
N ILE A 164 0.99 1.52 -18.72
CA ILE A 164 1.15 2.77 -19.48
C ILE A 164 2.52 3.43 -19.26
N TYR A 165 3.29 2.98 -18.27
CA TYR A 165 4.62 3.50 -17.96
C TYR A 165 5.44 2.50 -17.14
N GLU A 166 6.74 2.36 -17.44
CA GLU A 166 7.71 1.69 -16.58
C GLU A 166 9.06 2.43 -16.63
N GLY A 167 9.56 2.88 -15.49
CA GLY A 167 10.76 3.72 -15.43
C GLY A 167 11.05 4.24 -14.03
N PRO A 168 11.97 5.22 -13.88
CA PRO A 168 12.11 5.97 -12.63
C PRO A 168 10.81 6.67 -12.24
N ALA A 169 10.58 6.94 -10.96
CA ALA A 169 9.42 7.71 -10.52
C ALA A 169 9.38 9.07 -11.25
N PRO A 170 8.26 9.43 -11.92
CA PRO A 170 8.16 10.69 -12.64
C PRO A 170 8.50 11.88 -11.74
N VAL A 171 9.32 12.82 -12.23
CA VAL A 171 9.68 14.02 -11.48
C VAL A 171 8.48 14.96 -11.40
N ARG A 172 8.13 15.38 -10.19
CA ARG A 172 7.02 16.27 -9.88
C ARG A 172 7.43 17.18 -8.74
N ALA A 173 7.32 18.48 -8.93
CA ALA A 173 7.41 19.44 -7.84
C ALA A 173 6.10 19.46 -7.04
N GLY A 174 6.19 19.81 -5.76
CA GLY A 174 5.03 19.95 -4.89
C GLY A 174 5.39 19.73 -3.43
N GLU A 175 4.35 19.63 -2.61
CA GLU A 175 4.46 19.37 -1.17
C GLU A 175 4.12 17.89 -0.87
N TRP A 176 4.48 17.45 0.34
CA TRP A 176 4.19 16.09 0.80
C TRP A 176 2.69 15.82 1.03
N GLY A 177 1.88 16.87 1.14
CA GLY A 177 0.44 16.75 1.38
C GLY A 177 0.15 16.00 2.67
N GLU A 178 -0.69 14.96 2.59
CA GLU A 178 -1.05 14.11 3.74
C GLU A 178 -0.05 13.00 4.04
N ASP A 179 1.06 12.90 3.29
CA ASP A 179 2.09 11.88 3.52
C ASP A 179 2.95 12.26 4.73
N SER A 180 2.76 11.53 5.83
CA SER A 180 3.52 11.71 7.07
C SER A 180 4.90 11.04 7.03
N TYR A 181 5.28 10.39 5.92
CA TYR A 181 6.55 9.67 5.80
C TYR A 181 7.82 10.46 6.14
N PRO A 182 7.99 11.75 5.77
CA PRO A 182 9.20 12.51 6.08
C PRO A 182 9.22 13.07 7.50
N VAL A 183 8.10 13.02 8.23
CA VAL A 183 7.99 13.61 9.57
C VAL A 183 8.92 12.87 10.52
N GLU A 184 9.84 13.61 11.14
CA GLU A 184 10.69 13.08 12.20
C GLU A 184 9.90 12.96 13.51
N THR A 185 10.07 11.81 14.17
CA THR A 185 9.37 11.49 15.41
C THR A 185 10.38 11.28 16.54
N THR A 186 10.03 11.67 17.76
CA THR A 186 10.88 11.39 18.92
C THR A 186 10.96 9.89 19.23
N THR A 187 12.08 9.44 19.79
CA THR A 187 12.26 8.03 20.21
C THR A 187 11.17 7.58 21.18
N ARG A 188 10.76 8.46 22.11
CA ARG A 188 9.66 8.19 23.06
C ARG A 188 8.33 7.95 22.33
N TYR A 189 8.01 8.77 21.33
CA TYR A 189 6.81 8.59 20.52
C TYR A 189 6.86 7.30 19.71
N ALA A 190 8.02 6.97 19.13
CA ALA A 190 8.22 5.73 18.39
C ALA A 190 8.01 4.48 19.26
N VAL A 191 8.56 4.47 20.48
CA VAL A 191 8.37 3.37 21.45
C VAL A 191 6.91 3.27 21.88
N TYR A 192 6.28 4.40 22.26
CA TYR A 192 4.88 4.42 22.69
C TYR A 192 3.92 3.93 21.60
N THR A 193 4.06 4.46 20.38
CA THR A 193 3.18 4.10 19.25
C THR A 193 3.36 2.66 18.84
N THR A 194 4.60 2.16 18.82
CA THR A 194 4.90 0.74 18.58
C THR A 194 4.27 -0.13 19.66
N ALA A 195 4.48 0.16 20.95
CA ALA A 195 3.90 -0.63 22.04
C ALA A 195 2.37 -0.63 22.01
N ARG A 196 1.74 0.55 21.83
CA ARG A 196 0.28 0.68 21.67
C ARG A 196 -0.25 -0.11 20.48
N HIS A 197 0.49 -0.11 19.37
CA HIS A 197 0.15 -0.83 18.15
C HIS A 197 0.14 -2.35 18.38
N PHE A 198 1.20 -2.91 18.97
CA PHE A 198 1.26 -4.33 19.32
C PHE A 198 0.24 -4.72 20.40
N GLY A 199 -0.02 -3.86 21.39
CA GLY A 199 -1.05 -4.08 22.41
C GLY A 199 -2.46 -4.19 21.82
N ARG A 200 -2.80 -3.34 20.85
CA ARG A 200 -4.10 -3.43 20.14
C ARG A 200 -4.21 -4.69 19.27
N LEU A 201 -3.11 -5.14 18.65
CA LEU A 201 -3.08 -6.41 17.91
C LEU A 201 -3.31 -7.61 18.84
N ALA A 202 -2.60 -7.66 19.98
CA ALA A 202 -2.77 -8.72 20.97
C ALA A 202 -4.22 -8.80 21.49
N LYS A 203 -4.84 -7.65 21.79
CA LYS A 203 -6.26 -7.58 22.19
C LYS A 203 -7.20 -8.15 21.12
N ARG A 204 -6.95 -7.88 19.83
CA ARG A 204 -7.78 -8.41 18.73
C ARG A 204 -7.63 -9.91 18.55
N VAL A 205 -6.44 -10.46 18.75
CA VAL A 205 -6.22 -11.92 18.74
C VAL A 205 -6.97 -12.56 19.89
N LEU A 206 -6.84 -12.02 21.12
CA LEU A 206 -7.52 -12.56 22.30
C LEU A 206 -9.06 -12.48 22.21
N MET A 207 -9.60 -11.42 21.61
CA MET A 207 -11.05 -11.24 21.41
C MET A 207 -11.63 -11.98 20.19
N GLY A 208 -10.78 -12.55 19.33
CA GLY A 208 -11.18 -13.31 18.14
C GLY A 208 -10.98 -14.82 18.28
N VAL A 209 -10.68 -15.30 19.49
CA VAL A 209 -10.53 -16.73 19.86
C VAL A 209 -11.80 -17.25 20.57
N SER A 210 -12.90 -16.49 20.54
CA SER A 210 -14.24 -16.93 20.96
C SER A 210 -15.08 -17.41 19.79
#